data_AF-A0A2P2LBL6-F1
#
_entry.id   AF-A0A2P2LBL6-F1
#
_cell.length_a   1.000
_cell.length_b   1.000
_cell.length_c   1.000
_cell.angle_alpha   90.00
_cell.angle_beta   90.00
_cell.angle_gamma   90.00
#
_symmetry.space_group_name_H-M   'P 1'
#
loop_
_entity.id
_entity.type
_entity.pdbx_description
1 polymer ?
#
loop_
_entity_poly.entity_id
_entity_poly.type
_entity_poly.pdbx_seq_one_letter_code
_entity_poly.pdbx_strand_id
1 'polypeptide(L)'
;MDIDDFRSILESSGVDVWTFIDTAILVASLDYGSELKQRRDKIVERLFATGTCRNCDYGVAVDVGVGRESGSPFTPPASGHGDDDELDPFGGLFEDEQRRILEIKQHLEDPDQSEDSLVDLLQSLADMDITLQALKETDIGRNVNRLRKHPSNDVRRLVKQLVRS
;
A
#
# COMPACT_ATOMS: atom_id res chain seq x y z
N MET A 1 25.64 -9.82 14.41
CA MET A 1 24.98 -11.04 14.90
C MET A 1 25.14 -12.05 13.82
N ASP A 2 25.78 -13.17 14.12
CA ASP A 2 25.85 -14.29 13.18
C ASP A 2 24.57 -15.14 13.26
N ILE A 3 24.49 -16.19 12.43
CA ILE A 3 23.30 -17.02 12.33
C ILE A 3 23.12 -17.88 13.58
N ASP A 4 24.20 -18.29 14.24
CA ASP A 4 24.16 -19.20 15.39
C ASP A 4 23.79 -18.46 16.68
N ASP A 5 24.25 -17.21 16.82
CA ASP A 5 23.76 -16.25 17.83
C ASP A 5 22.25 -16.04 17.69
N PHE A 6 21.77 -15.82 16.46
CA PHE A 6 20.34 -15.58 16.20
C PHE A 6 19.50 -16.82 16.49
N ARG A 7 19.96 -18.01 16.11
CA ARG A 7 19.29 -19.29 16.45
C ARG A 7 19.19 -19.49 17.95
N SER A 8 20.26 -19.21 18.69
CA SER A 8 20.29 -19.31 20.15
C SER A 8 19.25 -18.40 20.81
N ILE A 9 19.05 -17.19 20.27
CA ILE A 9 18.02 -16.26 20.74
C ILE A 9 16.61 -16.82 20.49
N LEU A 10 16.34 -17.34 19.29
CA LEU A 10 15.05 -17.96 18.97
C LEU A 10 14.77 -19.17 19.87
N GLU A 11 15.76 -20.03 20.09
CA GLU A 11 15.64 -21.18 21.00
C GLU A 11 15.36 -20.73 22.45
N SER A 12 16.05 -19.69 22.93
CA SER A 12 15.87 -19.19 24.30
C SER A 12 14.52 -18.49 24.51
N SER A 13 13.98 -17.84 23.48
CA SER A 13 12.70 -17.14 23.53
C SER A 13 11.51 -18.06 23.26
N GLY A 14 11.75 -19.23 22.64
CA GLY A 14 10.71 -20.16 22.24
C GLY A 14 9.80 -19.63 21.13
N VAL A 15 10.25 -18.59 20.41
CA VAL A 15 9.50 -17.92 19.34
C VAL A 15 10.06 -18.36 17.99
N ASP A 16 9.18 -18.66 17.04
CA ASP A 16 9.62 -19.00 15.68
C ASP A 16 10.12 -17.75 14.93
N VAL A 17 10.88 -17.98 13.87
CA VAL A 17 11.51 -16.90 13.10
C VAL A 17 10.49 -15.91 12.53
N TRP A 18 9.30 -16.35 12.13
CA TRP A 18 8.28 -15.48 11.53
C TRP A 18 7.63 -14.60 12.58
N THR A 19 7.23 -15.18 13.71
CA THR A 19 6.69 -14.40 14.84
C THR A 19 7.72 -13.38 15.34
N PHE A 20 9.01 -13.72 15.34
CA PHE A 20 10.07 -12.78 15.70
C PHE A 20 10.20 -11.64 14.68
N ILE A 21 10.13 -11.94 13.37
CA ILE A 21 10.14 -10.93 12.31
C ILE A 21 8.95 -9.97 12.47
N ASP A 22 7.74 -10.49 12.65
CA ASP A 22 6.54 -9.67 12.80
C ASP A 22 6.63 -8.76 14.04
N THR A 23 7.08 -9.32 15.17
CA THR A 23 7.27 -8.55 16.40
C THR A 23 8.35 -7.47 16.23
N ALA A 24 9.46 -7.80 15.55
CA ALA A 24 10.53 -6.84 15.28
C ALA A 24 10.08 -5.71 14.35
N ILE A 25 9.27 -6.01 13.32
CA ILE A 25 8.68 -5.01 12.43
C ILE A 25 7.71 -4.11 13.20
N LEU A 26 6.87 -4.68 14.06
CA LEU A 26 5.94 -3.91 14.88
C LEU A 26 6.67 -2.93 15.81
N VAL A 27 7.68 -3.40 16.56
CA VAL A 27 8.51 -2.55 17.43
C VAL A 27 9.22 -1.48 16.61
N ALA A 28 9.81 -1.85 15.47
CA ALA A 28 10.46 -0.89 14.58
C ALA A 28 9.49 0.16 14.02
N SER A 29 8.23 -0.19 13.80
CA SER A 29 7.21 0.74 13.29
C SER A 29 6.80 1.77 14.34
N LEU A 30 6.73 1.36 15.61
CA LEU A 30 6.36 2.23 16.73
C LEU A 30 7.51 3.18 17.11
N ASP A 31 8.74 2.67 17.16
CA ASP A 31 9.87 3.40 17.73
C ASP A 31 10.81 4.02 16.67
N TYR A 32 10.83 3.47 15.46
CA TYR A 32 11.83 3.77 14.42
C TYR A 32 11.22 3.93 13.02
N GLY A 33 10.01 4.49 12.92
CA GLY A 33 9.23 4.50 11.68
C GLY A 33 9.96 4.99 10.43
N SER A 34 10.74 6.09 10.51
CA SER A 34 11.50 6.63 9.37
C SER A 34 12.68 5.73 8.96
N GLU A 35 13.41 5.15 9.92
CA GLU A 35 14.51 4.22 9.63
C GLU A 35 14.01 2.89 9.07
N LEU A 36 12.85 2.43 9.54
CA LEU A 36 12.22 1.23 9.01
C LEU A 36 11.91 1.38 7.53
N LYS A 37 11.44 2.55 7.06
CA LYS A 37 11.20 2.79 5.63
C LYS A 37 12.49 2.59 4.82
N GLN A 38 13.57 3.28 5.22
CA GLN A 38 14.85 3.18 4.52
C GLN A 38 15.41 1.76 4.51
N ARG A 39 15.29 1.04 5.63
CA ARG A 39 15.79 -0.34 5.75
C ARG A 39 14.94 -1.33 4.97
N ARG A 40 13.62 -1.13 4.91
CA ARG A 40 12.70 -1.96 4.12
C ARG A 40 13.13 -1.95 2.66
N ASP A 41 13.42 -0.79 2.09
CA ASP A 41 13.76 -0.70 0.67
C ASP A 41 15.05 -1.49 0.34
N LYS A 42 16.04 -1.44 1.24
CA LYS A 42 17.26 -2.26 1.15
C LYS A 42 17.03 -3.77 1.41
N ILE A 43 16.00 -4.14 2.17
CA ILE A 43 15.60 -5.53 2.35
C ILE A 43 14.93 -6.04 1.08
N VAL A 44 13.98 -5.27 0.53
CA VAL A 44 13.30 -5.54 -0.74
C VAL A 44 14.33 -5.71 -1.86
N GLU A 45 15.26 -4.77 -2.00
CA GLU A 45 16.34 -4.86 -2.98
C GLU A 45 17.09 -6.19 -2.88
N ARG A 46 17.46 -6.63 -1.66
CA ARG A 46 18.16 -7.91 -1.47
C ARG A 46 17.29 -9.12 -1.82
N LEU A 47 16.01 -9.10 -1.47
CA LEU A 47 15.08 -10.19 -1.79
C LEU A 47 14.93 -10.36 -3.31
N PHE A 48 14.82 -9.26 -4.05
CA PHE A 48 14.61 -9.30 -5.49
C PHE A 48 15.91 -9.36 -6.31
N ALA A 49 17.03 -8.83 -5.80
CA ALA A 49 18.35 -8.96 -6.43
C ALA A 49 18.84 -10.41 -6.45
N THR A 50 18.42 -11.22 -5.46
CA THR A 50 18.72 -12.66 -5.41
C THR A 50 17.93 -13.45 -6.48
N GLY A 51 16.98 -12.81 -7.18
CA GLY A 51 16.18 -13.42 -8.25
C GLY A 51 16.83 -13.47 -9.64
N THR A 52 17.94 -12.77 -9.87
CA THR A 52 18.52 -12.60 -11.23
C THR A 52 19.95 -13.11 -11.39
N CYS A 53 20.53 -13.84 -10.42
CA CYS A 53 21.70 -14.69 -10.72
C CYS A 53 21.42 -16.17 -10.44
N ARG A 54 21.02 -16.89 -11.49
CA ARG A 54 20.96 -18.36 -11.49
C ARG A 54 22.32 -19.03 -11.77
N ASN A 55 23.40 -18.25 -11.91
CA ASN A 55 24.74 -18.79 -12.13
C ASN A 55 25.84 -17.79 -11.72
N CYS A 56 26.02 -17.58 -10.41
CA CYS A 56 27.20 -16.92 -9.87
C CYS A 56 27.80 -17.87 -8.84
N ASP A 57 28.63 -18.77 -9.35
CA ASP A 57 29.49 -19.65 -8.56
C ASP A 57 30.47 -18.82 -7.71
N TYR A 58 30.88 -19.40 -6.60
CA TYR A 58 31.80 -18.80 -5.63
C TYR A 58 33.05 -18.19 -6.28
N GLY A 59 33.41 -16.97 -5.88
CA GLY A 59 34.82 -16.60 -5.80
C GLY A 59 35.22 -15.23 -6.33
N VAL A 60 35.76 -14.44 -5.39
CA VAL A 60 36.90 -13.53 -5.54
C VAL A 60 36.63 -12.21 -6.27
N ALA A 61 36.68 -11.14 -5.47
CA ALA A 61 36.86 -9.76 -5.89
C ALA A 61 38.17 -9.59 -6.69
N VAL A 62 38.09 -8.91 -7.84
CA VAL A 62 39.25 -8.25 -8.44
C VAL A 62 38.84 -6.88 -8.94
N ASP A 63 39.45 -5.87 -8.32
CA ASP A 63 39.56 -4.49 -8.75
C ASP A 63 40.39 -4.36 -10.04
N VAL A 64 39.88 -3.68 -11.08
CA VAL A 64 40.69 -3.02 -12.10
C VAL A 64 39.94 -1.81 -12.65
N GLY A 65 40.53 -0.63 -12.51
CA GLY A 65 40.01 0.63 -13.05
C GLY A 65 40.40 0.97 -14.50
N VAL A 66 39.94 2.17 -14.88
CA VAL A 66 40.37 3.06 -15.98
C VAL A 66 39.71 2.90 -17.37
N GLY A 67 38.98 3.95 -17.79
CA GLY A 67 39.27 4.63 -19.08
C GLY A 67 38.22 4.68 -20.21
N ARG A 68 37.50 5.81 -20.30
CA ARG A 68 37.09 6.64 -21.48
C ARG A 68 36.33 6.05 -22.69
N GLU A 69 35.14 6.64 -22.86
CA GLU A 69 34.53 7.29 -24.05
C GLU A 69 34.20 6.56 -25.38
N SER A 70 32.92 6.77 -25.74
CA SER A 70 32.34 7.00 -27.08
C SER A 70 31.73 5.81 -27.85
N GLY A 71 30.40 5.88 -28.03
CA GLY A 71 29.67 5.18 -29.09
C GLY A 71 28.19 4.91 -28.79
N SER A 72 27.33 5.92 -28.91
CA SER A 72 25.88 5.75 -29.19
C SER A 72 25.68 5.99 -30.71
N PRO A 73 24.63 5.52 -31.41
CA PRO A 73 23.28 5.27 -30.92
C PRO A 73 22.54 4.06 -31.53
N PHE A 74 21.84 3.29 -30.70
CA PHE A 74 20.65 2.57 -31.18
C PHE A 74 19.57 2.65 -30.10
N THR A 75 18.72 3.65 -30.25
CA THR A 75 17.36 3.72 -29.68
C THR A 75 16.44 2.80 -30.48
N PRO A 76 15.77 1.82 -29.85
CA PRO A 76 14.42 1.42 -30.22
C PRO A 76 13.41 2.33 -29.50
N PRO A 77 12.19 2.49 -30.03
CA PRO A 77 11.31 3.59 -29.70
C PRO A 77 10.77 3.50 -28.27
N ALA A 78 11.03 4.53 -27.48
CA ALA A 78 10.25 4.85 -26.29
C ALA A 78 8.88 5.35 -26.76
N SER A 79 7.88 4.50 -26.61
CA SER A 79 6.47 4.87 -26.64
C SER A 79 5.81 4.11 -25.51
N GLY A 80 5.52 4.84 -24.43
CA GLY A 80 4.90 4.27 -23.24
C GLY A 80 5.44 4.91 -21.98
N HIS A 81 5.00 6.15 -21.74
CA HIS A 81 4.75 6.73 -20.41
C HIS A 81 5.89 6.60 -19.40
N GLY A 82 6.63 7.70 -19.25
CA GLY A 82 7.29 7.99 -18.00
C GLY A 82 6.21 8.22 -16.95
N ASP A 83 5.89 7.17 -16.23
CA ASP A 83 5.36 7.24 -14.88
C ASP A 83 6.39 6.46 -14.06
N ASP A 84 7.35 7.19 -13.50
CA ASP A 84 8.01 6.78 -12.27
C ASP A 84 6.92 6.73 -11.21
N ASP A 85 6.11 5.66 -11.23
CA ASP A 85 5.37 5.24 -10.05
C ASP A 85 6.43 4.68 -9.09
N GLU A 86 7.12 5.61 -8.43
CA GLU A 86 7.48 5.48 -7.03
C GLU A 86 6.21 5.02 -6.33
N LEU A 87 5.97 3.70 -6.33
CA LEU A 87 4.88 3.08 -5.60
C LEU A 87 5.19 3.37 -4.15
N ASP A 88 4.68 4.50 -3.65
CA ASP A 88 4.81 4.94 -2.27
C ASP A 88 4.45 3.72 -1.42
N PRO A 89 5.39 3.15 -0.68
CA PRO A 89 5.08 1.97 0.09
C PRO A 89 4.17 2.26 1.30
N PHE A 90 3.73 3.52 1.50
CA PHE A 90 2.58 3.93 2.31
C PHE A 90 1.29 4.15 1.50
N GLY A 91 1.42 4.24 0.18
CA GLY A 91 0.33 4.31 -0.80
C GLY A 91 -0.61 3.11 -0.69
N GLY A 92 -0.14 1.93 -0.28
CA GLY A 92 -1.00 0.75 -0.08
C GLY A 92 -2.11 0.93 0.99
N LEU A 93 -1.90 1.75 2.02
CA LEU A 93 -2.94 2.00 3.04
C LEU A 93 -3.98 3.01 2.57
N PHE A 94 -3.55 4.02 1.78
CA PHE A 94 -4.47 4.95 1.11
C PHE A 94 -5.18 4.27 -0.07
N GLU A 95 -4.52 3.37 -0.79
CA GLU A 95 -5.10 2.54 -1.86
C GLU A 95 -6.13 1.57 -1.30
N ASP A 96 -5.90 0.96 -0.13
CA ASP A 96 -6.87 0.07 0.50
C ASP A 96 -8.13 0.84 0.95
N GLU A 97 -7.96 2.04 1.49
CA GLU A 97 -9.07 2.95 1.82
C GLU A 97 -9.81 3.40 0.56
N GLN A 98 -9.08 3.91 -0.44
CA GLN A 98 -9.65 4.31 -1.73
C GLN A 98 -10.34 3.14 -2.43
N ARG A 99 -9.78 1.94 -2.39
CA ARG A 99 -10.38 0.72 -2.97
C ARG A 99 -11.70 0.39 -2.29
N ARG A 100 -11.75 0.40 -0.96
CA ARG A 100 -13.04 0.22 -0.24
C ARG A 100 -14.05 1.31 -0.58
N ILE A 101 -13.62 2.57 -0.65
CA ILE A 101 -14.50 3.68 -1.02
C ILE A 101 -15.05 3.48 -2.45
N LEU A 102 -14.23 3.02 -3.39
CA LEU A 102 -14.65 2.71 -4.76
C LEU A 102 -15.60 1.51 -4.82
N GLU A 103 -15.39 0.47 -4.02
CA GLU A 103 -16.31 -0.65 -3.88
C GLU A 103 -17.67 -0.19 -3.35
N ILE A 104 -17.69 0.57 -2.25
CA ILE A 104 -18.91 1.16 -1.69
C ILE A 104 -19.60 2.05 -2.73
N LYS A 105 -18.84 2.89 -3.44
CA LYS A 105 -19.35 3.75 -4.51
C LYS A 105 -20.08 2.94 -5.59
N GLN A 106 -19.49 1.83 -6.04
CA GLN A 106 -20.09 0.98 -7.06
C GLN A 106 -21.43 0.41 -6.58
N HIS A 107 -21.49 -0.03 -5.32
CA HIS A 107 -22.74 -0.51 -4.74
C HIS A 107 -23.79 0.60 -4.58
N LEU A 108 -23.39 1.83 -4.25
CA LEU A 108 -24.31 2.98 -4.17
C LEU A 108 -24.85 3.44 -5.54
N GLU A 109 -24.20 3.06 -6.64
CA GLU A 109 -24.66 3.36 -8.00
C GLU A 109 -25.74 2.38 -8.49
N ASP A 110 -25.86 1.22 -7.86
CA ASP A 110 -26.85 0.21 -8.20
C ASP A 110 -28.26 0.63 -7.69
N PRO A 111 -29.21 0.88 -8.61
CA PRO A 111 -30.56 1.35 -8.24
C PRO A 111 -31.43 0.26 -7.60
N ASP A 112 -31.05 -1.02 -7.71
CA ASP A 112 -31.81 -2.16 -7.17
C ASP A 112 -31.37 -2.54 -5.75
N GLN A 113 -30.47 -1.76 -5.14
CA GLN A 113 -30.03 -2.00 -3.77
C GLN A 113 -31.14 -1.83 -2.75
N SER A 114 -31.14 -2.73 -1.76
CA SER A 114 -32.08 -2.67 -0.66
C SER A 114 -31.79 -1.49 0.28
N GLU A 115 -32.82 -0.99 0.96
CA GLU A 115 -32.68 0.10 1.93
C GLU A 115 -31.69 -0.24 3.05
N ASP A 116 -31.76 -1.47 3.58
CA ASP A 116 -30.86 -1.94 4.64
C ASP A 116 -29.40 -1.97 4.17
N SER A 117 -29.15 -2.46 2.94
CA SER A 117 -27.81 -2.47 2.35
C SER A 117 -27.26 -1.05 2.14
N LEU A 118 -28.10 -0.09 1.71
CA LEU A 118 -27.68 1.30 1.56
C LEU A 118 -27.31 1.93 2.92
N VAL A 119 -28.02 1.59 3.99
CA VAL A 119 -27.71 2.05 5.34
C VAL A 119 -26.35 1.50 5.80
N ASP A 120 -26.10 0.21 5.62
CA ASP A 120 -24.82 -0.43 6.00
C ASP A 120 -23.63 0.16 5.22
N LEU A 121 -23.80 0.40 3.92
CA LEU A 121 -22.78 1.00 3.06
C LEU A 121 -22.46 2.45 3.47
N LEU A 122 -23.49 3.25 3.76
CA LEU A 122 -23.33 4.63 4.21
C LEU A 122 -22.75 4.73 5.62
N GLN A 123 -23.10 3.80 6.51
CA GLN A 123 -22.53 3.72 7.85
C GLN A 123 -21.06 3.31 7.78
N SER A 124 -20.73 2.29 6.98
CA SER A 124 -19.34 1.90 6.71
C SER A 124 -18.52 3.06 6.15
N LEU A 125 -19.10 3.88 5.27
CA LEU A 125 -18.46 5.08 4.75
C LEU A 125 -18.25 6.17 5.80
N ALA A 126 -19.15 6.29 6.78
CA ALA A 126 -19.06 7.27 7.85
C ALA A 126 -18.12 6.86 8.99
N ASP A 127 -17.96 5.55 9.20
CA ASP A 127 -17.05 4.98 10.19
C ASP A 127 -15.60 4.93 9.68
N MET A 128 -15.41 4.96 8.36
CA MET A 128 -14.10 5.29 7.77
C MET A 128 -13.86 6.78 7.95
N ASP A 129 -12.71 7.17 8.52
CA ASP A 129 -12.26 8.57 8.68
C ASP A 129 -11.91 9.21 7.31
N ILE A 130 -12.91 9.29 6.43
CA ILE A 130 -12.75 9.68 5.03
C ILE A 130 -12.18 11.08 4.91
N THR A 131 -11.02 11.18 4.28
CA THR A 131 -10.39 12.48 4.04
C THR A 131 -11.13 13.24 2.92
N LEU A 132 -11.12 14.58 2.99
CA LEU A 132 -11.62 15.44 1.89
C LEU A 132 -10.93 15.16 0.55
N GLN A 133 -9.70 14.63 0.60
CA GLN A 133 -8.95 14.20 -0.56
C GLN A 133 -9.58 12.93 -1.17
N ALA A 134 -9.86 11.90 -0.36
CA ALA A 134 -10.53 10.68 -0.82
C ALA A 134 -11.94 10.95 -1.38
N LEU A 135 -12.70 11.87 -0.79
CA LEU A 135 -14.01 12.30 -1.32
C LEU A 135 -13.93 12.93 -2.72
N LYS A 136 -12.85 13.68 -2.99
CA LYS A 136 -12.62 14.31 -4.31
C LYS A 136 -12.08 13.32 -5.33
N GLU A 137 -11.14 12.47 -4.94
CA GLU A 137 -10.48 11.51 -5.84
C GLU A 137 -11.43 10.39 -6.27
N THR A 138 -12.24 9.87 -5.35
CA THR A 138 -13.18 8.78 -5.65
C THR A 138 -14.48 9.27 -6.27
N ASP A 139 -14.74 10.58 -6.27
CA ASP A 139 -15.99 11.20 -6.73
C ASP A 139 -17.26 10.66 -6.02
N ILE A 140 -17.11 9.96 -4.89
CA ILE A 140 -18.22 9.32 -4.16
C ILE A 140 -19.24 10.33 -3.63
N GLY A 141 -18.81 11.57 -3.38
CA GLY A 141 -19.68 12.67 -2.95
C GLY A 141 -20.85 12.92 -3.90
N ARG A 142 -20.71 12.66 -5.20
CA ARG A 142 -21.83 12.76 -6.16
C ARG A 142 -22.89 11.69 -5.91
N ASN A 143 -22.48 10.46 -5.62
CA ASN A 143 -23.38 9.35 -5.35
C ASN A 143 -24.12 9.54 -4.01
N VAL A 144 -23.38 9.92 -2.97
CA VAL A 144 -23.97 10.27 -1.66
C VAL A 144 -24.96 11.44 -1.79
N ASN A 145 -24.64 12.45 -2.60
CA ASN A 145 -25.53 13.60 -2.81
C ASN A 145 -26.81 13.24 -3.60
N ARG A 146 -26.79 12.21 -4.46
CA ARG A 146 -28.01 11.69 -5.11
C ARG A 146 -28.99 11.12 -4.08
N LEU A 147 -28.48 10.46 -3.04
CA LEU A 147 -29.26 9.86 -1.96
C LEU A 147 -29.85 10.88 -0.97
N ARG A 148 -29.53 12.17 -1.12
CA ARG A 148 -30.08 13.25 -0.28
C ARG A 148 -31.62 13.36 -0.37
N LYS A 149 -32.22 12.88 -1.47
CA LYS A 149 -33.67 12.85 -1.70
C LYS A 149 -34.29 11.46 -1.55
N HIS A 150 -33.55 10.48 -1.01
CA HIS A 150 -34.02 9.11 -0.85
C HIS A 150 -35.27 9.04 0.06
N PRO A 151 -36.26 8.16 -0.19
CA PRO A 151 -37.48 8.06 0.61
C PRO A 151 -37.20 7.70 2.08
N SER A 152 -36.22 6.82 2.33
CA SER A 152 -35.79 6.43 3.68
C SER A 152 -35.31 7.63 4.51
N ASN A 153 -35.76 7.69 5.77
CA ASN A 153 -35.29 8.70 6.73
C ASN A 153 -33.86 8.40 7.21
N ASP A 154 -33.51 7.13 7.36
CA ASP A 154 -32.21 6.68 7.87
C ASP A 154 -31.10 6.99 6.86
N VAL A 155 -31.32 6.63 5.58
CA VAL A 155 -30.40 6.98 4.48
C VAL A 155 -30.18 8.50 4.43
N ARG A 156 -31.24 9.30 4.52
CA ARG A 156 -31.12 10.77 4.52
C ARG A 156 -30.38 11.33 5.74
N ARG A 157 -30.47 10.68 6.91
CA ARG A 157 -29.74 11.08 8.12
C ARG A 157 -28.25 10.85 7.92
N LEU A 158 -27.86 9.67 7.46
CA LEU A 158 -26.46 9.30 7.21
C LEU A 158 -25.81 10.19 6.15
N VAL A 159 -26.50 10.44 5.03
CA VAL A 159 -26.03 11.37 3.99
C VAL A 159 -25.75 12.77 4.56
N LYS A 160 -26.58 13.28 5.47
CA LYS A 160 -26.36 14.60 6.08
C LYS A 160 -25.18 14.63 7.05
N GLN A 161 -24.85 13.50 7.66
CA GLN A 161 -23.70 13.35 8.55
C GLN A 161 -22.41 13.38 7.73
N LEU A 162 -22.34 12.57 6.67
CA LEU A 162 -21.21 12.51 5.72
C LEU A 162 -20.92 13.83 4.97
N VAL A 163 -21.93 14.68 4.77
CA VAL A 163 -21.76 16.00 4.12
C VAL A 163 -21.34 17.10 5.12
N ARG A 164 -21.45 16.84 6.43
CA ARG A 164 -21.12 17.80 7.49
C ARG A 164 -19.78 17.56 8.18
N SER A 165 -19.27 16.33 8.09
CA SER A 165 -17.89 15.94 8.41
C SER A 165 -16.91 16.56 7.43
#